data_AF-A0A5C5UVM8-F1
#
_entry.id   AF-A0A5C5UVM8-F1
#
_cell.length_a   1.000
_cell.length_b   1.000
_cell.length_c   1.000
_cell.angle_alpha   90.00
_cell.angle_beta   90.00
_cell.angle_gamma   90.00
#
_symmetry.space_group_name_H-M   'P 1'
#
loop_
_entity.id
_entity.type
_entity.pdbx_description
1 polymer ?
#
loop_
_entity_poly.entity_id
_entity_poly.type
_entity_poly.pdbx_seq_one_letter_code
_entity_poly.pdbx_strand_id
1 'polypeptide(L)'
;MQVKVYVPKTVEIPSEYLPALVQRANENLGDAGRSVAASRGHLVRQAVRDGLLRDLDHLMSEDDAVDLYCDPGSEIPLEIENRTVTLTELLEALQNKKASWGIKSDDLSDKQPGITPRRRAA
;
A
#
# COMPACT_ATOMS: atom_id res chain seq x y z
N MET A 1 6.99 -25.00 -26.73
CA MET A 1 5.78 -24.71 -25.95
C MET A 1 6.18 -24.70 -24.48
N GLN A 2 6.14 -23.55 -23.82
CA GLN A 2 6.44 -23.42 -22.40
C GLN A 2 5.12 -23.40 -21.63
N VAL A 3 4.91 -24.37 -20.74
CA VAL A 3 3.71 -24.44 -19.90
C VAL A 3 3.99 -23.65 -18.63
N LYS A 4 3.25 -22.56 -18.39
CA LYS A 4 3.28 -21.84 -17.11
C LYS A 4 2.22 -22.44 -16.18
N VAL A 5 2.64 -22.85 -14.98
CA VAL A 5 1.74 -23.36 -13.93
C VAL A 5 1.67 -22.30 -12.83
N TYR A 6 0.48 -21.72 -12.62
CA TYR A 6 0.27 -20.74 -11.57
C TYR A 6 -0.18 -21.43 -10.28
N VAL A 7 0.50 -21.10 -9.19
CA VAL A 7 0.18 -21.61 -7.84
C VAL A 7 -0.41 -20.47 -7.02
N PRO A 8 -1.61 -20.63 -6.42
CA PRO A 8 -2.16 -19.63 -5.53
C PRO A 8 -1.22 -19.33 -4.37
N LYS A 9 -0.99 -18.05 -4.09
CA LYS A 9 -0.26 -17.59 -2.91
C LYS A 9 -1.05 -16.51 -2.18
N THR A 10 -1.05 -16.60 -0.85
CA THR A 10 -1.49 -15.52 0.03
C THR A 10 -0.29 -14.62 0.34
N VAL A 11 -0.51 -13.31 0.30
CA VAL A 11 0.49 -12.30 0.68
C VAL A 11 -0.14 -11.35 1.69
N GLU A 12 0.65 -10.94 2.67
CA GLU A 12 0.26 -9.95 3.65
C GLU A 12 1.06 -8.67 3.38
N ILE A 13 0.34 -7.56 3.21
CA ILE A 13 0.93 -6.24 3.02
C ILE A 13 0.50 -5.38 4.20
N PRO A 14 1.44 -4.93 5.05
CA PRO A 14 1.11 -4.08 6.17
C PRO A 14 0.46 -2.77 5.72
N SER A 15 -0.56 -2.34 6.46
CA SER A 15 -1.44 -1.22 6.08
C SER A 15 -0.72 0.13 5.96
N GLU A 16 0.39 0.30 6.66
CA GLU A 16 1.26 1.47 6.61
C GLU A 16 1.92 1.67 5.23
N TYR A 17 2.07 0.59 4.45
CA TYR A 17 2.64 0.66 3.11
C TYR A 17 1.58 0.92 2.03
N LEU A 18 0.29 0.68 2.31
CA LEU A 18 -0.81 0.84 1.34
C LEU A 18 -0.82 2.22 0.65
N PRO A 19 -0.73 3.37 1.36
CA PRO A 19 -0.75 4.67 0.69
C PRO A 19 0.40 4.85 -0.31
N ALA A 20 1.60 4.42 0.07
CA ALA A 20 2.79 4.52 -0.76
C ALA A 20 2.73 3.57 -1.97
N LEU A 21 2.20 2.37 -1.77
CA LEU A 21 1.97 1.38 -2.83
C LEU A 21 0.93 1.86 -3.82
N VAL A 22 -0.21 2.39 -3.35
CA VAL A 22 -1.26 2.93 -4.22
C VAL A 22 -0.73 4.09 -5.04
N GLN A 23 0.02 5.00 -4.42
CA GLN A 23 0.62 6.13 -5.11
C GLN A 23 1.54 5.68 -6.25
N ARG A 24 2.51 4.80 -5.97
CA ARG A 24 3.45 4.31 -7.00
C ARG A 24 2.77 3.44 -8.05
N ALA A 25 1.77 2.66 -7.67
CA ALA A 25 0.97 1.90 -8.62
C ALA A 25 0.21 2.83 -9.59
N ASN A 26 -0.33 3.94 -9.08
CA ASN A 26 -1.00 4.96 -9.89
C ASN A 26 -0.01 5.68 -10.82
N GLU A 27 1.18 6.04 -10.32
CA GLU A 27 2.26 6.65 -11.12
C GLU A 27 2.70 5.71 -12.26
N ASN A 28 2.84 4.41 -11.98
CA ASN A 28 3.18 3.40 -12.99
C ASN A 28 2.08 3.17 -14.04
N LEU A 29 0.81 3.43 -13.71
CA LEU A 29 -0.31 3.34 -14.65
C LEU A 29 -0.47 4.61 -15.49
N GLY A 30 0.14 5.72 -15.06
CA GLY A 30 0.02 7.02 -15.70
C GLY A 30 -1.43 7.50 -15.82
N ASP A 31 -1.80 8.03 -16.99
CA ASP A 31 -3.13 8.59 -17.24
C ASP A 31 -4.26 7.55 -17.10
N ALA A 32 -3.97 6.25 -17.25
CA ALA A 32 -4.94 5.19 -17.09
C ALA A 32 -5.38 4.98 -15.62
N GLY A 33 -4.61 5.48 -14.65
CA GLY A 33 -4.92 5.37 -13.22
C GLY A 33 -6.24 6.01 -12.78
N ARG A 34 -6.80 6.90 -13.61
CA ARG A 34 -8.08 7.58 -13.37
C ARG A 34 -9.29 6.82 -13.90
N SER A 35 -9.09 5.86 -14.80
CA SER A 35 -10.17 5.12 -15.48
C SER A 35 -10.21 3.65 -15.11
N VAL A 36 -9.09 3.10 -14.62
CA VAL A 36 -8.98 1.70 -14.21
C VAL A 36 -9.41 1.54 -12.75
N ALA A 37 -10.27 0.56 -12.51
CA ALA A 37 -10.65 0.16 -11.16
C ALA A 37 -9.43 -0.38 -10.40
N ALA A 38 -9.22 0.11 -9.18
CA ALA A 38 -8.15 -0.38 -8.32
C ALA A 38 -8.38 -1.87 -8.01
N SER A 39 -7.29 -2.63 -7.99
CA SER A 39 -7.36 -4.07 -7.73
C SER A 39 -6.20 -4.50 -6.82
N ARG A 40 -6.34 -5.68 -6.18
CA ARG A 40 -5.28 -6.25 -5.35
C ARG A 40 -3.99 -6.45 -6.17
N GLY A 41 -4.12 -6.87 -7.42
CA GLY A 41 -3.01 -7.09 -8.34
C GLY A 41 -2.20 -5.84 -8.62
N HIS A 42 -2.81 -4.65 -8.63
CA HIS A 42 -2.04 -3.39 -8.71
C HIS A 42 -1.13 -3.22 -7.49
N LEU A 43 -1.65 -3.48 -6.29
CA LEU A 43 -0.90 -3.35 -5.04
C LEU A 43 0.19 -4.41 -4.90
N VAL A 44 -0.11 -5.67 -5.23
CA VAL A 44 0.85 -6.77 -5.14
C VAL A 44 1.97 -6.59 -6.16
N ARG A 45 1.68 -6.21 -7.41
CA ARG A 45 2.72 -5.92 -8.40
C ARG A 45 3.63 -4.78 -7.94
N GLN A 46 3.06 -3.73 -7.36
CA GLN A 46 3.87 -2.64 -6.82
C GLN A 46 4.71 -3.08 -5.63
N ALA A 47 4.17 -3.91 -4.74
CA ALA A 47 4.91 -4.42 -3.58
C ALA A 47 6.07 -5.33 -3.97
N VAL A 48 5.93 -6.11 -5.04
CA VAL A 48 7.04 -6.88 -5.63
C VAL A 48 8.10 -5.93 -6.21
N ARG A 49 7.70 -4.95 -7.02
CA ARG A 49 8.63 -3.95 -7.59
C ARG A 49 9.41 -3.17 -6.53
N ASP A 50 8.77 -2.86 -5.42
CA ASP A 50 9.37 -2.14 -4.31
C ASP A 50 10.28 -3.05 -3.43
N GLY A 51 10.34 -4.35 -3.71
CA GLY A 51 11.12 -5.33 -2.94
C GLY A 51 10.56 -5.61 -1.54
N LEU A 52 9.27 -5.31 -1.31
CA LEU A 52 8.57 -5.60 -0.05
C LEU A 52 8.28 -7.10 0.09
N LEU A 53 8.08 -7.79 -1.04
CA LEU A 53 7.77 -9.22 -1.11
C LEU A 53 8.96 -10.01 -1.70
N ARG A 54 10.07 -10.04 -0.96
CA ARG A 54 11.36 -10.64 -1.41
C ARG A 54 11.23 -12.07 -1.95
N ASP A 55 10.36 -12.87 -1.35
CA ASP A 55 10.10 -14.25 -1.79
C ASP A 55 9.49 -14.34 -3.19
N LEU A 56 9.00 -13.22 -3.74
CA LEU A 56 8.38 -13.10 -5.05
C LEU A 56 9.25 -12.33 -6.05
N ASP A 57 10.47 -11.92 -5.68
CA ASP A 57 11.38 -11.18 -6.57
C ASP A 57 11.66 -11.95 -7.89
N HIS A 58 11.63 -13.29 -7.84
CA HIS A 58 11.75 -14.16 -9.01
C HIS A 58 10.61 -14.04 -10.04
N LEU A 59 9.53 -13.32 -9.71
CA LEU A 59 8.44 -13.01 -10.64
C LEU A 59 8.72 -11.73 -11.45
N MET A 60 9.77 -10.97 -11.13
CA MET A 60 10.18 -9.81 -11.92
C MET A 60 10.94 -10.25 -13.18
N SER A 61 10.49 -9.75 -14.33
CA SER A 61 11.19 -9.87 -15.60
C SER A 61 12.29 -8.81 -15.72
N GLU A 62 13.17 -8.95 -16.72
CA GLU A 62 14.22 -7.98 -17.04
C GLU A 62 13.67 -6.59 -17.41
N ASP A 63 12.40 -6.51 -17.82
CA ASP A 63 11.70 -5.27 -18.20
C ASP A 63 10.86 -4.66 -17.06
N ASP A 64 11.12 -5.00 -15.79
CA ASP A 64 10.33 -4.58 -14.60
C ASP A 64 8.83 -4.98 -14.63
N ALA A 65 8.47 -5.87 -15.54
CA ALA A 65 7.16 -6.53 -15.57
C ALA A 65 7.10 -7.61 -14.48
N VAL A 66 5.98 -7.68 -13.76
CA VAL A 66 5.78 -8.71 -12.72
C VAL A 66 4.84 -9.78 -13.26
N ASP A 67 5.32 -11.02 -13.36
CA ASP A 67 4.58 -12.21 -13.84
C ASP A 67 3.59 -12.70 -12.78
N LEU A 68 2.61 -11.85 -12.48
CA LEU A 68 1.48 -12.16 -11.61
C LEU A 68 0.23 -12.32 -12.48
N TYR A 69 -0.34 -13.52 -12.46
CA TYR A 69 -1.66 -13.74 -13.00
C TYR A 69 -2.71 -13.35 -11.95
N CYS A 70 -3.42 -12.28 -12.22
CA CYS A 70 -4.65 -11.93 -11.52
C CYS A 70 -5.77 -12.26 -12.50
N ASP A 71 -6.56 -13.28 -12.20
CA ASP A 71 -7.62 -13.75 -13.10
C ASP A 71 -8.60 -12.60 -13.43
N PRO A 72 -8.68 -12.14 -14.69
CA PRO A 72 -9.53 -11.02 -15.07
C PRO A 72 -11.02 -11.27 -14.86
N GLY A 73 -11.44 -12.55 -14.77
CA GLY A 73 -12.82 -12.94 -14.50
C GLY A 73 -13.18 -13.00 -13.01
N SER A 74 -12.19 -12.96 -12.12
CA SER A 74 -12.40 -13.11 -10.67
C SER A 74 -11.67 -12.10 -9.80
N GLU A 75 -10.88 -11.20 -10.38
CA GLU A 75 -10.30 -10.10 -9.62
C GLU A 75 -11.38 -9.07 -9.26
N ILE A 76 -11.92 -9.23 -8.05
CA ILE A 76 -12.87 -8.30 -7.44
C ILE A 76 -12.16 -6.96 -7.27
N PRO A 77 -12.68 -5.87 -7.88
CA PRO A 77 -12.18 -4.53 -7.66
C PRO A 77 -12.15 -4.16 -6.18
N LEU A 78 -11.25 -3.27 -5.81
CA LEU A 78 -11.27 -2.70 -4.46
C LEU A 78 -12.48 -1.78 -4.32
N GLU A 79 -13.17 -1.92 -3.20
CA GLU A 79 -14.37 -1.15 -2.89
C GLU A 79 -14.20 -0.39 -1.58
N ILE A 80 -14.71 0.84 -1.56
CA ILE A 80 -14.87 1.65 -0.37
C ILE A 80 -16.36 1.98 -0.27
N GLU A 81 -16.98 1.66 0.87
CA GLU A 81 -18.42 1.93 1.09
C GLU A 81 -19.31 1.31 -0.02
N ASN A 82 -19.00 0.07 -0.43
CA ASN A 82 -19.66 -0.70 -1.49
C ASN A 82 -19.63 -0.02 -2.88
N ARG A 83 -18.67 0.87 -3.12
CA ARG A 83 -18.42 1.47 -4.43
C ARG A 83 -17.02 1.10 -4.90
N THR A 84 -16.93 0.63 -6.14
CA THR A 84 -15.65 0.39 -6.82
C THR A 84 -14.88 1.71 -6.94
N VAL A 85 -13.61 1.70 -6.54
CA VAL A 85 -12.75 2.89 -6.56
C VAL A 85 -11.62 2.74 -7.57
N THR A 86 -11.17 3.86 -8.13
CA THR A 86 -9.92 3.97 -8.90
C THR A 86 -8.71 4.04 -7.98
N LEU A 87 -7.49 3.89 -8.50
CA LEU A 87 -6.27 4.06 -7.70
C LEU A 87 -6.14 5.48 -7.14
N THR A 88 -6.63 6.48 -7.89
CA THR A 88 -6.65 7.88 -7.44
C THR A 88 -7.61 8.07 -6.26
N GLU A 89 -8.85 7.59 -6.39
CA GLU A 89 -9.86 7.66 -5.31
C GLU A 89 -9.43 6.85 -4.06
N LEU A 90 -8.79 5.70 -4.27
CA LEU A 90 -8.23 4.90 -3.17
C LEU A 90 -7.12 5.64 -2.43
N LEU A 91 -6.23 6.32 -3.15
CA LEU A 91 -5.16 7.13 -2.55
C LEU A 91 -5.73 8.26 -1.70
N GLU A 92 -6.70 9.00 -2.24
CA GLU A 92 -7.40 10.07 -1.53
C GLU A 92 -8.08 9.54 -0.27
N ALA A 93 -8.77 8.41 -0.36
CA ALA A 93 -9.43 7.81 0.79
C ALA A 93 -8.43 7.38 1.89
N LEU A 94 -7.27 6.81 1.51
CA LEU A 94 -6.23 6.41 2.45
C LEU A 94 -5.53 7.60 3.11
N GLN A 95 -5.33 8.69 2.38
CA GLN A 95 -4.74 9.93 2.91
C GLN A 95 -5.71 10.68 3.82
N ASN A 96 -6.99 10.75 3.45
CA ASN A 96 -8.04 11.39 4.25
C ASN A 96 -8.38 10.59 5.52
N LYS A 97 -8.32 9.26 5.46
CA LYS A 97 -8.59 8.38 6.60
C LYS A 97 -7.37 8.10 7.49
N LYS A 98 -6.23 8.79 7.32
CA LYS A 98 -5.13 8.78 8.33
C LYS A 98 -5.58 9.24 9.72
N ALA A 99 -6.78 9.82 9.85
CA ALA A 99 -7.43 10.12 11.14
C ALA A 99 -8.36 8.99 11.67
N SER A 100 -8.73 7.99 10.87
CA SER A 100 -9.84 7.05 11.19
C SER A 100 -9.48 5.57 11.13
N TRP A 101 -8.33 5.16 10.58
CA TRP A 101 -7.87 3.77 10.64
C TRP A 101 -6.67 3.63 11.58
N GLY A 102 -6.93 3.83 12.87
CA GLY A 102 -6.46 2.90 13.88
C GLY A 102 -4.96 2.71 14.09
N ILE A 103 -4.09 3.64 13.73
CA ILE A 103 -2.84 3.80 14.50
C ILE A 103 -3.20 4.70 15.67
N LYS A 104 -3.60 4.09 16.79
CA LYS A 104 -3.23 4.70 18.07
C LYS A 104 -1.71 4.65 18.08
N SER A 105 -1.08 5.73 17.63
CA SER A 105 0.27 6.03 18.06
C SER A 105 0.12 6.16 19.57
N ASP A 106 0.46 5.11 20.31
CA ASP A 106 0.68 5.23 21.74
C ASP A 106 1.76 6.31 21.90
N ASP A 107 1.25 7.50 22.22
CA ASP A 107 1.81 8.50 23.11
C ASP A 107 3.34 8.45 23.26
N LEU A 108 4.05 8.96 22.25
CA LEU A 108 5.42 9.45 22.39
C LEU A 108 5.39 10.98 22.27
N SER A 109 4.57 11.61 23.11
CA SER A 109 4.68 13.03 23.41
C SER A 109 4.76 13.21 24.93
N ASP A 110 5.80 13.95 25.33
CA ASP A 110 5.92 14.65 26.61
C ASP A 110 6.10 13.84 27.89
N LYS A 111 7.36 13.44 28.16
CA LYS A 111 8.01 13.73 29.46
C LYS A 111 9.51 14.02 29.31
N GLN A 112 9.87 15.22 28.84
CA GLN A 112 11.12 15.83 29.32
C GLN A 112 10.83 16.48 30.68
N PRO A 113 11.50 16.08 31.78
CA PRO A 113 11.31 16.75 33.06
C PRO A 113 11.90 18.15 33.00
N GLY A 114 11.04 19.15 33.08
CA GLY A 114 11.42 20.55 33.20
C GLY A 114 12.32 20.77 34.42
N ILE A 115 13.55 21.21 34.18
CA ILE A 115 14.47 21.65 35.22
C ILE A 115 13.96 22.99 35.74
N THR A 116 13.28 23.00 36.89
CA THR A 116 12.93 24.24 37.60
C THR A 116 14.18 24.85 38.26
N PRO A 117 14.58 26.09 37.97
CA PRO A 117 15.62 26.76 38.74
C PRO A 117 15.03 27.21 40.10
N ARG A 118 15.54 26.61 41.18
CA ARG A 118 15.21 26.97 42.57
C ARG A 118 15.73 28.39 42.84
N ARG A 119 14.84 29.38 42.96
CA ARG A 119 15.17 30.69 43.53
C ARG A 119 15.57 30.49 45.00
N ARG A 120 16.80 30.87 45.38
CA ARG A 120 17.15 31.10 46.79
C ARG A 120 16.52 32.43 47.22
N ALA A 121 15.77 32.39 48.31
CA ALA A 121 15.31 33.57 49.03
C ALA A 121 16.27 33.83 50.19
N ALA A 122 16.51 35.14 50.42
CA ALA A 122 17.14 35.81 51.57
C ALA A 122 18.58 35.41 51.94
#